data_AF-A0A024RZ00-F1
#
_entry.id   AF-A0A024RZ00-F1
#
_cell.length_a   1.000
_cell.length_b   1.000
_cell.length_c   1.000
_cell.angle_alpha   90.00
_cell.angle_beta   90.00
_cell.angle_gamma   90.00
#
_symmetry.space_group_name_H-M   'P 1'
#
loop_
_entity.id
_entity.type
_entity.pdbx_description
1 polymer ?
#
loop_
_entity_poly.entity_id
_entity_poly.type
_entity_poly.pdbx_seq_one_letter_code
_entity_poly.pdbx_strand_id
1 'polypeptide(L)' 'SINDLPPCCVPCVKDGIQKETQCALEDVACICENKTKIGKAAKDCVVEACGLNTAISE' A
#
# COMPACT_ATOMS: atom_id res chain seq x y z
N SER A 1 -2.33 -7.76 -9.21
CA SER A 1 -1.51 -6.59 -9.59
C SER A 1 -1.94 -5.36 -8.82
N ILE A 2 -1.13 -4.31 -8.76
CA ILE A 2 -1.46 -3.05 -8.06
C ILE A 2 -2.74 -2.37 -8.58
N ASN A 3 -3.19 -2.73 -9.79
CA ASN A 3 -4.45 -2.28 -10.39
C ASN A 3 -5.70 -2.92 -9.76
N ASP A 4 -5.54 -3.97 -8.95
CA ASP A 4 -6.64 -4.60 -8.19
C ASP A 4 -6.91 -3.85 -6.87
N LEU A 5 -5.98 -2.98 -6.47
CA LEU A 5 -6.12 -2.17 -5.28
C LEU A 5 -7.11 -1.02 -5.52
N PRO A 6 -7.92 -0.67 -4.52
CA PRO A 6 -8.73 0.53 -4.55
C PRO A 6 -7.90 1.75 -5.00
N PRO A 7 -8.40 2.61 -5.90
CA PRO A 7 -7.64 3.74 -6.40
C PRO A 7 -7.17 4.69 -5.29
N CYS A 8 -7.89 4.74 -4.16
CA CYS A 8 -7.52 5.52 -2.98
C CYS A 8 -6.24 5.03 -2.27
N CYS A 9 -5.87 3.75 -2.39
CA CYS A 9 -4.67 3.20 -1.74
C CYS A 9 -3.47 3.05 -2.67
N VAL A 10 -3.67 3.10 -4.00
CA VAL A 10 -2.59 3.11 -4.99
C VAL A 10 -1.50 4.15 -4.70
N PRO A 11 -1.80 5.44 -4.43
CA PRO A 11 -0.76 6.41 -4.10
C PRO A 11 -0.03 6.06 -2.80
N CYS A 12 -0.75 5.58 -1.78
CA CYS A 12 -0.16 5.20 -0.50
C CYS A 12 0.78 4.01 -0.60
N VAL A 13 0.42 3.00 -1.40
CA VAL A 13 1.27 1.84 -1.63
C VAL A 13 2.51 2.21 -2.45
N LYS A 14 2.38 3.08 -3.46
CA LYS A 14 3.54 3.62 -4.19
C LYS A 14 4.51 4.35 -3.26
N ASP A 15 3.97 5.21 -2.40
CA ASP A 15 4.75 5.91 -1.38
C ASP A 15 5.45 4.94 -0.42
N GLY A 16 4.73 3.91 0.06
CA GLY A 16 5.28 2.88 0.93
C GLY A 16 6.39 2.06 0.26
N ILE A 17 6.24 1.76 -1.04
CA ILE A 17 7.28 1.09 -1.83
C ILE A 17 8.53 1.96 -1.89
N GLN A 18 8.39 3.25 -2.21
CA GLN A 18 9.53 4.17 -2.35
C GLN A 18 10.22 4.49 -1.02
N LYS A 19 9.48 4.50 0.09
CA LYS A 19 10.00 4.80 1.44
C LYS A 19 10.71 3.61 2.08
N GLU A 20 10.14 2.41 1.96
CA GLU A 20 10.61 1.22 2.69
C GLU A 20 11.46 0.27 1.84
N THR A 21 11.46 0.46 0.52
CA THR A 21 12.11 -0.46 -0.41
C THR A 21 12.80 0.28 -1.56
N GLN A 22 13.64 -0.44 -2.29
CA GLN A 22 14.18 0.01 -3.57
C GLN A 22 13.53 -0.74 -4.74
N CYS A 23 12.40 -1.41 -4.50
CA CYS A 23 11.67 -2.14 -5.53
C CYS A 23 11.15 -1.17 -6.60
N ALA A 24 11.20 -1.58 -7.86
CA ALA A 24 10.45 -0.89 -8.90
C ALA A 24 8.94 -1.08 -8.66
N LEU A 25 8.13 -0.09 -9.04
CA LEU A 25 6.66 -0.16 -8.89
C LEU A 25 6.03 -1.30 -9.70
N GLU A 26 6.75 -1.79 -10.71
CA GLU A 26 6.35 -2.87 -11.61
C GLU A 26 6.86 -4.24 -11.14
N ASP A 27 7.81 -4.25 -10.19
CA ASP A 27 8.41 -5.46 -9.65
C ASP A 27 7.52 -6.06 -8.56
N VAL A 28 6.47 -6.75 -9.01
CA VAL A 28 5.49 -7.40 -8.15
C VAL A 28 6.13 -8.42 -7.21
N ALA A 29 7.25 -9.06 -7.62
CA ALA A 29 7.93 -10.04 -6.78
C ALA A 29 8.58 -9.35 -5.56
N CYS A 30 9.36 -8.30 -5.81
CA CYS A 30 10.01 -7.51 -4.75
C CYS A 30 8.98 -6.84 -3.83
N ILE A 31 7.89 -6.31 -4.40
CA ILE A 31 6.77 -5.74 -3.64
C ILE A 31 6.12 -6.82 -2.75
N CYS A 32 5.91 -8.03 -3.28
CA CYS A 32 5.32 -9.14 -2.49
C CYS A 32 6.22 -9.57 -1.33
N GLU A 33 7.54 -9.63 -1.53
CA GLU A 33 8.50 -9.94 -0.46
C GLU A 33 8.48 -8.88 0.65
N ASN A 34 8.28 -7.62 0.28
CA ASN A 34 8.28 -6.48 1.22
C ASN A 34 6.88 -6.01 1.63
N LYS A 35 5.82 -6.75 1.25
CA LYS A 35 4.42 -6.34 1.44
C LYS A 35 4.08 -5.92 2.87
N THR A 36 4.69 -6.57 3.85
CA THR A 36 4.47 -6.28 5.28
C THR A 36 5.03 -4.92 5.68
N LYS A 37 6.22 -4.55 5.19
CA LYS A 37 6.85 -3.25 5.45
C LYS A 37 6.09 -2.13 4.72
N ILE A 38 5.83 -2.35 3.44
CA ILE A 38 5.05 -1.43 2.60
C ILE A 38 3.68 -1.19 3.20
N GLY A 39 2.96 -2.26 3.59
CA GLY A 39 1.64 -2.16 4.19
C GLY A 39 1.65 -1.43 5.53
N LYS A 40 2.70 -1.58 6.36
CA LYS A 40 2.86 -0.80 7.59
C LYS A 40 3.06 0.68 7.31
N ALA A 41 3.95 1.03 6.38
CA ALA A 41 4.23 2.42 6.03
C ALA A 41 3.05 3.10 5.30
N ALA A 42 2.32 2.34 4.50
CA ALA A 42 1.14 2.82 3.79
C ALA A 42 -0.09 2.91 4.69
N LYS A 43 -0.13 2.24 5.85
CA LYS A 43 -1.33 2.11 6.70
C LYS A 43 -1.98 3.45 7.00
N ASP A 44 -1.23 4.41 7.55
CA ASP A 44 -1.78 5.69 7.96
C ASP A 44 -2.28 6.51 6.76
N CYS A 45 -1.55 6.47 5.64
CA CYS A 45 -1.99 7.07 4.38
C CYS A 45 -3.26 6.42 3.85
N VAL A 46 -3.36 5.09 3.87
CA VAL A 46 -4.56 4.37 3.41
C VAL A 46 -5.76 4.71 4.29
N VAL A 47 -5.57 4.81 5.60
CA VAL A 47 -6.62 5.20 6.54
C VAL A 47 -7.11 6.63 6.29
N GLU A 48 -6.20 7.56 6.00
CA GLU A 48 -6.53 8.95 5.69
C GLU A 48 -7.20 9.09 4.31
N ALA A 49 -6.66 8.42 3.29
CA ALA A 49 -7.07 8.58 1.89
C ALA A 49 -8.29 7.74 1.49
N CYS A 50 -8.44 6.53 2.04
CA CYS A 50 -9.59 5.66 1.79
C CYS A 50 -10.65 5.74 2.90
N GLY A 51 -10.32 6.37 4.03
CA GLY A 51 -11.12 6.30 5.25
C GLY A 51 -11.00 4.92 5.92
N LEU A 52 -11.02 4.90 7.25
CA LEU A 52 -11.17 3.67 8.03
C LEU A 52 -12.60 3.09 7.95
N ASN A 53 -13.38 3.37 6.91
CA ASN A 53 -14.79 2.98 6.87
C ASN A 53 -15.03 1.51 6.49
N THR A 54 -13.97 0.69 6.47
CA THR A 54 -14.07 -0.77 6.24
C THR A 54 -13.45 -1.60 7.36
N ALA A 55 -12.91 -1.00 8.43
CA ALA A 55 -12.24 -1.75 9.50
C ALA A 55 -12.88 -1.64 10.90
N ILE A 56 -13.93 -0.82 11.08
CA ILE A 56 -14.61 -0.61 12.38
C ILE A 56 -16.07 -1.10 12.37
N SER A 57 -16.42 -1.98 11.44
CA SER A 57 -17.77 -2.57 11.36
C SER A 57 -17.72 -4.06 11.08
N GLU A 58 -17.13 -4.81 12.00
CA GLU A 58 -17.53 -6.19 12.33
C GLU A 58 -17.45 -6.39 13.85
#